data_AF-A0A928PGK2-F1
#
_entry.id   AF-A0A928PGK2-F1
#
_cell.length_a   1.000
_cell.length_b   1.000
_cell.length_c   1.000
_cell.angle_alpha   90.00
_cell.angle_beta   90.00
_cell.angle_gamma   90.00
#
_symmetry.space_group_name_H-M   'P 1'
#
loop_
_entity.id
_entity.type
_entity.pdbx_description
1 polymer ?
#
loop_
_entity_poly.entity_id
_entity_poly.type
_entity_poly.pdbx_seq_one_letter_code
_entity_poly.pdbx_strand_id
1 'polypeptide(L)'
;MSTKNKVLMLTESAVMIAFATVLSIVKIVDMPYGGSVTACSMLPLLIIAYRYGTRWGLLTSFTYGVIQMFLGMDNLSYATSFWAAIAIILLDYFVAFVVLGLGGIFRKITKTQGQALCVASVVTGFLRYLCHTISGCTVWAGMALPTKDALIYSLSYNLTYMLPEIIVLATGAVLVSRLLDFSQTDIKRIVVRKTTSVAAVVLSAVADVALVVSVIVSVVFIAPYLQAEDGTFILKGILLVNWTPVLIALGCGVIVFAVLFVISNVVKKNQTVKK
;
A
#
# COMPACT_ATOMS: atom_id res chain seq x y z
N MET A 1 -21.01 18.87 -15.66
CA MET A 1 -19.67 19.21 -15.10
C MET A 1 -19.01 20.21 -16.04
N SER A 2 -18.66 21.41 -15.55
CA SER A 2 -18.04 22.46 -16.37
C SER A 2 -16.70 22.01 -16.97
N THR A 3 -16.36 22.47 -18.17
CA THR A 3 -15.07 22.18 -18.85
C THR A 3 -13.86 22.53 -17.97
N LYS A 4 -13.94 23.62 -17.18
CA LYS A 4 -12.89 24.02 -16.23
C LYS A 4 -12.61 22.95 -15.17
N ASN A 5 -13.64 22.22 -14.72
CA ASN A 5 -13.47 21.13 -13.75
C ASN A 5 -12.79 19.91 -14.36
N LYS A 6 -13.01 19.62 -15.66
CA LYS A 6 -12.38 18.46 -16.32
C LYS A 6 -10.87 18.66 -16.49
N VAL A 7 -10.45 19.88 -16.86
CA VAL A 7 -9.02 20.22 -17.00
C VAL A 7 -8.32 20.08 -15.65
N LEU A 8 -8.91 20.62 -14.58
CA LEU A 8 -8.34 20.47 -13.24
C LEU A 8 -8.19 19.01 -12.81
N MET A 9 -9.23 18.18 -13.02
CA MET A 9 -9.18 16.74 -12.71
C MET A 9 -8.06 16.01 -13.46
N LEU A 10 -7.90 16.33 -14.75
CA LEU A 10 -6.87 15.72 -15.58
C LEU A 10 -5.47 16.12 -15.11
N THR A 11 -5.26 17.41 -14.82
CA THR A 11 -3.98 17.92 -14.33
C THR A 11 -3.64 17.36 -12.95
N GLU A 12 -4.58 17.35 -12.01
CA GLU A 12 -4.35 16.75 -10.69
C GLU A 12 -4.03 15.26 -10.79
N SER A 13 -4.76 14.51 -11.63
CA SER A 13 -4.45 13.10 -11.89
C SER A 13 -3.04 12.91 -12.47
N ALA A 14 -2.64 13.71 -13.46
CA ALA A 14 -1.32 13.61 -14.07
C ALA A 14 -0.19 13.90 -13.06
N VAL A 15 -0.36 14.93 -12.23
CA VAL A 15 0.60 15.25 -11.15
C VAL A 15 0.67 14.11 -10.14
N MET A 16 -0.48 13.55 -9.73
CA MET A 16 -0.51 12.45 -8.77
C MET A 16 0.08 11.15 -9.34
N ILE A 17 -0.09 10.89 -10.64
CA ILE A 17 0.60 9.80 -11.34
C ILE A 17 2.12 10.02 -11.31
N ALA A 18 2.59 11.24 -11.61
CA ALA A 18 4.03 11.54 -11.56
C ALA A 18 4.60 11.38 -10.14
N PHE A 19 3.88 11.84 -9.11
CA PHE A 19 4.24 11.60 -7.71
C PHE A 19 4.29 10.11 -7.38
N ALA A 20 3.27 9.33 -7.76
CA ALA A 20 3.25 7.89 -7.56
C ALA A 20 4.46 7.20 -8.19
N THR A 21 4.82 7.61 -9.42
CA THR A 21 5.99 7.06 -10.13
C THR A 21 7.31 7.38 -9.43
N VAL A 22 7.49 8.61 -8.94
CA VAL A 22 8.71 8.95 -8.18
C VAL A 22 8.77 8.14 -6.88
N LEU A 23 7.65 8.00 -6.18
CA LEU A 23 7.57 7.23 -4.95
C LEU A 23 7.77 5.72 -5.18
N SER A 24 7.45 5.18 -6.37
CA SER A 24 7.67 3.77 -6.70
C SER A 24 9.13 3.44 -6.97
N ILE A 25 9.94 4.44 -7.36
CA ILE A 25 11.39 4.27 -7.55
C ILE A 25 12.09 4.17 -6.19
N VAL A 26 11.55 4.83 -5.16
CA VAL A 26 12.08 4.76 -3.79
C VAL A 26 11.58 3.48 -3.11
N LYS A 27 12.30 2.38 -3.34
CA LYS A 27 12.04 1.08 -2.70
C LYS A 27 12.75 1.01 -1.35
N ILE A 28 11.97 0.74 -0.30
CA ILE A 28 12.46 0.51 1.07
C ILE A 28 12.94 -0.94 1.19
N VAL A 29 12.22 -1.87 0.57
CA VAL A 29 12.58 -3.29 0.44
C VAL A 29 12.34 -3.69 -1.00
N ASP A 30 13.30 -4.40 -1.61
CA ASP A 30 13.17 -4.98 -2.96
C ASP A 30 13.26 -6.50 -2.86
N MET A 31 12.30 -7.20 -3.44
CA MET A 31 12.20 -8.65 -3.46
C MET A 31 12.51 -9.16 -4.87
N PRO A 32 13.13 -10.35 -5.01
CA PRO A 32 13.36 -10.93 -6.32
C PRO A 32 12.05 -11.19 -7.03
N TYR A 33 12.01 -11.16 -8.36
CA TYR A 33 10.79 -11.37 -9.15
C TYR A 33 9.71 -10.27 -9.01
N GLY A 34 10.10 -9.06 -8.60
CA GLY A 34 9.28 -7.86 -8.81
C GLY A 34 8.42 -7.39 -7.63
N GLY A 35 8.49 -8.04 -6.47
CA GLY A 35 7.88 -7.56 -5.23
C GLY A 35 8.68 -6.41 -4.59
N SER A 36 8.02 -5.40 -4.03
CA SER A 36 8.72 -4.35 -3.28
C SER A 36 7.81 -3.65 -2.26
N VAL A 37 8.44 -3.06 -1.25
CA VAL A 37 7.80 -2.11 -0.31
C VAL A 37 8.31 -0.72 -0.67
N THR A 38 7.41 0.18 -1.07
CA THR A 38 7.75 1.50 -1.61
C THR A 38 7.51 2.62 -0.60
N ALA A 39 7.97 3.83 -0.90
CA ALA A 39 7.69 5.04 -0.12
C ALA A 39 6.24 5.54 -0.28
N CYS A 40 5.24 4.65 -0.19
CA CYS A 40 3.81 4.96 -0.30
C CYS A 40 3.34 5.32 -1.73
N SER A 41 3.86 4.64 -2.75
CA SER A 41 3.54 4.91 -4.17
C SER A 41 2.07 4.74 -4.56
N MET A 42 1.32 3.93 -3.83
CA MET A 42 -0.11 3.68 -4.10
C MET A 42 -1.02 4.83 -3.63
N LEU A 43 -0.55 5.66 -2.69
CA LEU A 43 -1.37 6.68 -2.03
C LEU A 43 -1.89 7.76 -2.99
N PRO A 44 -1.09 8.31 -3.91
CA PRO A 44 -1.59 9.35 -4.82
C PRO A 44 -2.78 8.87 -5.67
N LEU A 45 -2.76 7.63 -6.13
CA LEU A 45 -3.85 7.03 -6.92
C LEU A 45 -5.11 6.86 -6.09
N LEU A 46 -4.96 6.39 -4.85
CA LEU A 46 -6.07 6.22 -3.91
C LEU A 46 -6.74 7.55 -3.58
N ILE A 47 -5.95 8.62 -3.42
CA ILE A 47 -6.45 9.98 -3.20
C ILE A 47 -7.28 10.44 -4.40
N ILE A 48 -6.80 10.24 -5.63
CA ILE A 48 -7.54 10.59 -6.84
C ILE A 48 -8.85 9.80 -6.94
N ALA A 49 -8.83 8.50 -6.66
CA ALA A 49 -10.02 7.67 -6.63
C ALA A 49 -11.05 8.17 -5.60
N TYR A 50 -10.60 8.53 -4.39
CA TYR A 50 -11.45 9.11 -3.35
C TYR A 50 -12.04 10.46 -3.78
N ARG A 51 -11.22 11.34 -4.35
CA ARG A 51 -11.56 12.72 -4.70
C ARG A 51 -12.46 12.86 -5.91
N TYR A 52 -12.26 12.03 -6.94
CA TYR A 52 -12.99 12.10 -8.20
C TYR A 52 -13.91 10.90 -8.47
N GLY A 53 -13.95 9.95 -7.53
CA GLY A 53 -14.81 8.78 -7.58
C GLY A 53 -14.23 7.65 -8.42
N THR A 54 -14.87 6.49 -8.33
CA THR A 54 -14.35 5.22 -8.85
C THR A 54 -14.04 5.27 -10.34
N ARG A 55 -14.93 5.82 -11.18
CA ARG A 55 -14.71 5.84 -12.64
C ARG A 55 -13.40 6.56 -13.02
N TRP A 56 -13.13 7.70 -12.39
CA TRP A 56 -11.91 8.48 -12.64
C TRP A 56 -10.69 7.86 -11.98
N GLY A 57 -10.86 7.28 -10.78
CA GLY A 57 -9.83 6.52 -10.09
C GLY A 57 -9.36 5.31 -10.87
N LEU A 58 -10.27 4.55 -11.48
CA LEU A 58 -9.96 3.41 -12.34
C LEU A 58 -9.11 3.84 -13.55
N LEU A 59 -9.50 4.92 -14.23
CA LEU A 59 -8.73 5.47 -15.35
C LEU A 59 -7.33 5.94 -14.92
N THR A 60 -7.25 6.69 -13.82
CA THR A 60 -5.96 7.20 -13.31
C THR A 60 -5.03 6.04 -12.93
N SER A 61 -5.56 5.02 -12.26
CA SER A 61 -4.78 3.87 -11.82
C SER A 61 -4.41 2.94 -12.99
N PHE A 62 -5.25 2.84 -14.01
CA PHE A 62 -4.92 2.18 -15.28
C PHE A 62 -3.71 2.85 -15.95
N THR A 63 -3.76 4.19 -16.13
CA THR A 63 -2.65 4.95 -16.73
C THR A 63 -1.36 4.76 -15.94
N TYR A 64 -1.43 4.76 -14.60
CA TYR A 64 -0.28 4.44 -13.78
C TYR A 64 0.22 3.02 -14.00
N GLY A 65 -0.67 2.03 -14.10
CA GLY A 65 -0.28 0.65 -14.40
C GLY A 65 0.43 0.50 -15.74
N VAL A 66 0.04 1.27 -16.77
CA VAL A 66 0.78 1.35 -18.04
C VAL A 66 2.19 1.87 -17.84
N ILE A 67 2.36 2.95 -17.07
CA ILE A 67 3.70 3.50 -16.78
C ILE A 67 4.55 2.49 -16.01
N GLN A 68 3.98 1.84 -14.99
CA GLN A 68 4.68 0.82 -14.21
C GLN A 68 5.06 -0.40 -15.05
N MET A 69 4.24 -0.79 -16.02
CA MET A 69 4.59 -1.86 -16.96
C MET A 69 5.82 -1.49 -17.80
N PHE A 70 5.92 -0.25 -18.29
CA PHE A 70 7.11 0.18 -19.03
C PHE A 70 8.36 0.25 -18.14
N LEU A 71 8.22 0.70 -16.89
CA LEU A 71 9.32 0.76 -15.94
C LEU A 71 9.76 -0.61 -15.40
N GLY A 72 8.83 -1.58 -15.36
CA GLY A 72 9.05 -2.95 -14.89
C GLY A 72 9.12 -3.97 -16.02
N MET A 73 9.32 -3.54 -17.27
CA MET A 73 9.21 -4.39 -18.46
C MET A 73 10.16 -5.59 -18.43
N ASP A 74 11.27 -5.48 -17.70
CA ASP A 74 12.21 -6.58 -17.45
C ASP A 74 11.52 -7.82 -16.87
N ASN A 75 10.45 -7.66 -16.09
CA ASN A 75 9.69 -8.79 -15.55
C ASN A 75 8.97 -9.60 -16.64
N LEU A 76 8.76 -9.04 -17.82
CA LEU A 76 8.18 -9.76 -18.94
C LEU A 76 9.16 -10.78 -19.55
N SER A 77 10.47 -10.62 -19.32
CA SER A 77 11.49 -11.60 -19.74
C SER A 77 11.30 -12.96 -19.08
N TYR A 78 10.64 -13.01 -17.92
CA TYR A 78 10.30 -14.25 -17.23
C TYR A 78 9.12 -14.99 -17.89
N ALA A 79 8.39 -14.39 -18.84
CA ALA A 79 7.25 -15.05 -19.47
C ALA A 79 7.68 -16.30 -20.27
N THR A 80 7.26 -17.48 -19.82
CA THR A 80 7.56 -18.77 -20.48
C THR A 80 6.66 -19.07 -21.68
N SER A 81 5.59 -18.29 -21.86
CA SER A 81 4.63 -18.45 -22.96
C SER A 81 3.90 -17.13 -23.23
N PHE A 82 3.21 -17.05 -24.39
CA PHE A 82 2.35 -15.92 -24.72
C PHE A 82 1.29 -15.66 -23.64
N TRP A 83 0.64 -16.71 -23.13
CA TRP A 83 -0.39 -16.57 -22.10
C TRP A 83 0.18 -16.14 -20.75
N ALA A 84 1.40 -16.59 -20.41
CA ALA A 84 2.12 -16.13 -19.24
C ALA A 84 2.46 -14.62 -19.35
N ALA A 85 2.89 -14.14 -20.52
CA ALA A 85 3.14 -12.73 -20.75
C ALA A 85 1.88 -11.88 -20.56
N ILE A 86 0.74 -12.32 -21.11
CA ILE A 86 -0.54 -11.65 -20.91
C ILE A 86 -0.95 -11.64 -19.43
N ALA A 87 -0.78 -12.77 -18.74
CA ALA A 87 -1.07 -12.86 -17.32
C ALA A 87 -0.20 -11.91 -16.48
N ILE A 88 1.11 -11.79 -16.75
CA ILE A 88 1.99 -10.81 -16.09
C ILE A 88 1.50 -9.38 -16.35
N ILE A 89 1.27 -9.02 -17.62
CA ILE A 89 0.81 -7.67 -17.99
C ILE A 89 -0.48 -7.30 -17.25
N LEU A 90 -1.43 -8.23 -17.17
CA LEU A 90 -2.70 -7.98 -16.53
C LEU A 90 -2.60 -8.03 -15.00
N LEU A 91 -2.06 -9.11 -14.44
CA LEU A 91 -2.14 -9.39 -13.00
C LEU A 91 -1.03 -8.75 -12.18
N ASP A 92 0.10 -8.37 -12.78
CA ASP A 92 1.19 -7.67 -12.09
C ASP A 92 1.19 -6.16 -12.36
N TYR A 93 0.58 -5.73 -13.46
CA TYR A 93 0.48 -4.31 -13.80
C TYR A 93 -0.98 -3.83 -13.88
N PHE A 94 -1.70 -4.11 -14.96
CA PHE A 94 -2.94 -3.37 -15.25
C PHE A 94 -4.02 -3.58 -14.18
N VAL A 95 -4.48 -4.81 -13.99
CA VAL A 95 -5.52 -5.15 -13.00
C VAL A 95 -5.02 -4.85 -11.59
N ALA A 96 -3.77 -5.21 -11.28
CA ALA A 96 -3.14 -4.94 -9.98
C ALA A 96 -3.17 -3.46 -9.57
N PHE A 97 -2.96 -2.54 -10.51
CA PHE A 97 -3.05 -1.10 -10.23
C PHE A 97 -4.49 -0.59 -10.35
N VAL A 98 -5.27 -1.06 -11.33
CA VAL A 98 -6.66 -0.62 -11.55
C VAL A 98 -7.53 -0.82 -10.32
N VAL A 99 -7.35 -1.90 -9.55
CA VAL A 99 -8.13 -2.14 -8.33
C VAL A 99 -7.98 -1.02 -7.28
N LEU A 100 -6.92 -0.20 -7.31
CA LEU A 100 -6.77 0.99 -6.47
C LEU A 100 -7.81 2.06 -6.78
N GLY A 101 -8.26 2.11 -8.04
CA GLY A 101 -9.37 2.98 -8.47
C GLY A 101 -10.69 2.68 -7.77
N LEU A 102 -10.87 1.47 -7.23
CA LEU A 102 -12.05 1.11 -6.43
C LEU A 102 -12.10 1.82 -5.07
N GLY A 103 -11.02 2.47 -4.64
CA GLY A 103 -10.98 3.25 -3.40
C GLY A 103 -12.06 4.35 -3.34
N GLY A 104 -12.50 4.85 -4.50
CA GLY A 104 -13.60 5.81 -4.61
C GLY A 104 -14.94 5.32 -4.05
N ILE A 105 -15.17 4.00 -3.98
CA ILE A 105 -16.39 3.40 -3.43
C ILE A 105 -16.56 3.80 -1.95
N PHE A 106 -15.46 3.90 -1.21
CA PHE A 106 -15.47 4.09 0.23
C PHE A 106 -15.69 5.54 0.68
N ARG A 107 -15.67 6.51 -0.25
CA ARG A 107 -15.69 7.95 0.06
C ARG A 107 -16.80 8.36 1.03
N LYS A 108 -17.97 7.72 0.93
CA LYS A 108 -19.18 8.06 1.71
C LYS A 108 -19.69 6.92 2.59
N ILE A 109 -18.91 5.83 2.72
CA ILE A 109 -19.32 4.66 3.49
C ILE A 109 -19.06 4.87 4.99
N THR A 110 -18.04 5.65 5.36
CA THR A 110 -17.64 5.85 6.75
C THR A 110 -17.88 7.29 7.23
N LYS A 111 -17.81 7.50 8.54
CA LYS A 111 -18.08 8.81 9.17
C LYS A 111 -17.01 9.86 8.88
N THR A 112 -15.77 9.44 8.59
CA THR A 112 -14.65 10.35 8.41
C THR A 112 -13.83 9.99 7.18
N GLN A 113 -13.24 10.99 6.54
CA GLN A 113 -12.32 10.81 5.42
C GLN A 113 -11.21 9.80 5.71
N GLY A 114 -10.56 9.90 6.88
CA GLY A 114 -9.46 9.02 7.25
C GLY A 114 -9.89 7.57 7.39
N GLN A 115 -11.07 7.30 7.95
CA GLN A 115 -11.62 5.94 8.01
C GLN A 115 -11.94 5.40 6.62
N ALA A 116 -12.54 6.23 5.75
CA ALA A 116 -12.85 5.84 4.38
C ALA A 116 -11.58 5.48 3.60
N LEU A 117 -10.54 6.30 3.71
CA LEU A 117 -9.26 6.06 3.06
C LEU A 117 -8.53 4.84 3.64
N CYS A 118 -8.61 4.61 4.96
CA CYS A 118 -8.03 3.42 5.60
C CYS A 118 -8.70 2.13 5.09
N VAL A 119 -10.04 2.07 5.10
CA VAL A 119 -10.79 0.91 4.57
C VAL A 119 -10.50 0.72 3.08
N ALA A 120 -10.47 1.79 2.30
CA ALA A 120 -10.10 1.73 0.90
C ALA A 120 -8.69 1.15 0.70
N SER A 121 -7.72 1.58 1.50
CA SER A 121 -6.33 1.09 1.45
C SER A 121 -6.26 -0.43 1.69
N VAL A 122 -6.93 -0.92 2.74
CA VAL A 122 -6.96 -2.34 3.08
C VAL A 122 -7.64 -3.16 1.98
N VAL A 123 -8.83 -2.75 1.54
CA VAL A 123 -9.59 -3.52 0.55
C VAL A 123 -8.88 -3.54 -0.81
N THR A 124 -8.47 -2.38 -1.32
CA THR A 124 -7.84 -2.31 -2.64
C THR A 124 -6.45 -2.92 -2.64
N GLY A 125 -5.70 -2.77 -1.56
CA GLY A 125 -4.41 -3.43 -1.40
C GLY A 125 -4.55 -4.95 -1.28
N PHE A 126 -5.59 -5.46 -0.60
CA PHE A 126 -5.89 -6.89 -0.59
C PHE A 126 -6.28 -7.42 -1.98
N LEU A 127 -7.10 -6.68 -2.74
CA LEU A 127 -7.42 -7.05 -4.12
C LEU A 127 -6.17 -7.11 -5.00
N ARG A 128 -5.24 -6.15 -4.83
CA ARG A 128 -3.95 -6.18 -5.52
C ARG A 128 -3.10 -7.38 -5.11
N TYR A 129 -3.08 -7.72 -3.82
CA TYR A 129 -2.41 -8.93 -3.32
C TYR A 129 -3.00 -10.20 -3.96
N LEU A 130 -4.31 -10.28 -4.15
CA LEU A 130 -4.93 -11.40 -4.86
C LEU A 130 -4.48 -11.45 -6.33
N CYS A 131 -4.35 -10.32 -7.03
CA CYS A 131 -3.82 -10.28 -8.39
C CYS A 131 -2.41 -10.89 -8.47
N HIS A 132 -1.50 -10.42 -7.61
CA HIS A 132 -0.12 -10.94 -7.56
C HIS A 132 -0.07 -12.40 -7.11
N THR A 133 -0.97 -12.82 -6.21
CA THR A 133 -1.08 -14.22 -5.79
C THR A 133 -1.49 -15.13 -6.96
N ILE A 134 -2.47 -14.70 -7.76
CA ILE A 134 -2.91 -15.44 -8.94
C ILE A 134 -1.79 -15.45 -9.99
N SER A 135 -1.12 -14.33 -10.24
CA SER A 135 0.07 -14.29 -11.13
C SER A 135 1.13 -15.29 -10.65
N GLY A 136 1.49 -15.24 -9.36
CA GLY A 136 2.47 -16.13 -8.74
C GLY A 136 2.16 -17.62 -8.93
N CYS A 137 0.94 -18.06 -8.65
CA CYS A 137 0.62 -19.49 -8.74
C CYS A 137 0.34 -19.99 -10.17
N THR A 138 0.12 -19.08 -11.13
CA THR A 138 -0.19 -19.45 -12.53
C THR A 138 0.97 -19.24 -13.51
N VAL A 139 1.78 -18.20 -13.29
CA VAL A 139 2.88 -17.82 -14.20
C VAL A 139 4.23 -18.22 -13.63
N TRP A 140 4.43 -18.05 -12.33
CA TRP A 140 5.72 -18.26 -11.68
C TRP A 140 5.93 -19.70 -11.19
N ALA A 141 4.89 -20.54 -11.27
CA ALA A 141 4.95 -21.97 -10.99
C ALA A 141 5.88 -22.71 -11.97
N GLY A 142 6.81 -23.51 -11.44
CA GLY A 142 7.80 -24.24 -12.22
C GLY A 142 8.98 -23.42 -12.72
N MET A 143 8.96 -22.09 -12.51
CA MET A 143 10.06 -21.19 -12.86
C MET A 143 10.74 -20.64 -11.61
N ALA A 144 9.99 -19.87 -10.80
CA ALA A 144 10.49 -19.30 -9.54
C ALA A 144 9.91 -20.02 -8.31
N LEU A 145 8.77 -20.70 -8.46
CA LEU A 145 8.08 -21.40 -7.38
C LEU A 145 7.98 -22.90 -7.67
N PRO A 146 8.08 -23.78 -6.66
CA PRO A 146 7.83 -25.21 -6.85
C PRO A 146 6.42 -25.49 -7.37
N THR A 147 6.30 -26.25 -8.47
CA THR A 147 5.01 -26.52 -9.13
C THR A 147 3.99 -27.18 -8.21
N LYS A 148 4.44 -28.11 -7.34
CA LYS A 148 3.55 -28.90 -6.48
C LYS A 148 2.82 -28.06 -5.42
N ASP A 149 3.45 -26.98 -4.96
CA ASP A 149 2.96 -26.15 -3.85
C ASP A 149 2.79 -24.67 -4.25
N ALA A 150 2.70 -24.38 -5.56
CA ALA A 150 2.77 -23.04 -6.12
C ALA A 150 1.81 -22.02 -5.47
N LEU A 151 0.60 -22.46 -5.06
CA LEU A 151 -0.36 -21.61 -4.37
C LEU A 151 0.16 -21.14 -3.01
N ILE A 152 0.67 -22.04 -2.17
CA ILE A 152 1.16 -21.71 -0.83
C ILE A 152 2.40 -20.82 -0.93
N TYR A 153 3.28 -21.13 -1.89
CA TYR A 153 4.46 -20.32 -2.18
C TYR A 153 4.08 -18.92 -2.64
N SER A 154 3.13 -18.80 -3.57
CA SER A 154 2.65 -17.52 -4.07
C SER A 154 1.98 -16.69 -2.97
N LEU A 155 1.11 -17.31 -2.16
CA LEU A 155 0.49 -16.64 -1.01
C LEU A 155 1.55 -16.08 -0.07
N SER A 156 2.55 -16.89 0.29
CA SER A 156 3.59 -16.52 1.25
C SER A 156 4.50 -15.43 0.69
N TYR A 157 5.02 -15.61 -0.53
CA TYR A 157 5.90 -14.66 -1.19
C TYR A 157 5.22 -13.30 -1.33
N ASN A 158 4.02 -13.25 -1.91
CA ASN A 158 3.33 -11.98 -2.16
C ASN A 158 2.95 -11.27 -0.85
N LEU A 159 2.69 -12.02 0.22
CA LEU A 159 2.32 -11.45 1.51
C LEU A 159 3.48 -10.69 2.15
N THR A 160 4.73 -11.14 1.95
CA THR A 160 5.91 -10.53 2.58
C THR A 160 6.13 -9.07 2.18
N TYR A 161 5.71 -8.65 0.97
CA TYR A 161 5.83 -7.26 0.55
C TYR A 161 4.48 -6.54 0.49
N MET A 162 3.38 -7.23 0.13
CA MET A 162 2.06 -6.58 0.06
C MET A 162 1.51 -6.20 1.44
N LEU A 163 1.76 -7.00 2.49
CA LEU A 163 1.28 -6.63 3.83
C LEU A 163 1.95 -5.34 4.34
N PRO A 164 3.28 -5.18 4.33
CA PRO A 164 3.92 -3.91 4.62
C PRO A 164 3.42 -2.77 3.73
N GLU A 165 3.24 -3.02 2.42
CA GLU A 165 2.78 -1.98 1.48
C GLU A 165 1.37 -1.49 1.80
N ILE A 166 0.46 -2.39 2.19
CA ILE A 166 -0.89 -2.06 2.65
C ILE A 166 -0.83 -1.22 3.94
N ILE A 167 0.05 -1.57 4.86
CA ILE A 167 0.22 -0.85 6.14
C ILE A 167 0.79 0.56 5.89
N VAL A 168 1.78 0.69 5.00
CA VAL A 168 2.34 1.97 4.56
C VAL A 168 1.25 2.83 3.90
N LEU A 169 0.48 2.25 2.99
CA LEU A 169 -0.62 2.93 2.31
C LEU A 169 -1.70 3.41 3.29
N ALA A 170 -2.20 2.54 4.15
CA ALA A 170 -3.24 2.87 5.11
C ALA A 170 -2.77 3.95 6.10
N THR A 171 -1.54 3.84 6.59
CA THR A 171 -0.95 4.82 7.49
C THR A 171 -0.79 6.17 6.78
N GLY A 172 -0.15 6.20 5.61
CA GLY A 172 0.02 7.42 4.82
C GLY A 172 -1.32 8.09 4.51
N ALA A 173 -2.34 7.31 4.12
CA ALA A 173 -3.66 7.82 3.83
C ALA A 173 -4.33 8.43 5.06
N VAL A 174 -4.27 7.77 6.21
CA VAL A 174 -4.79 8.30 7.48
C VAL A 174 -4.05 9.57 7.89
N LEU A 175 -2.72 9.59 7.83
CA LEU A 175 -1.93 10.76 8.22
C LEU A 175 -2.24 11.98 7.37
N VAL A 176 -2.22 11.83 6.05
CA VAL A 176 -2.50 12.94 5.13
C VAL A 176 -3.96 13.39 5.26
N SER A 177 -4.90 12.48 5.53
CA SER A 177 -6.31 12.83 5.76
C SER A 177 -6.55 13.71 7.00
N ARG A 178 -5.60 13.74 7.94
CA ARG A 178 -5.67 14.64 9.12
C ARG A 178 -5.19 16.06 8.79
N LEU A 179 -4.43 16.20 7.71
CA LEU A 179 -3.82 17.46 7.30
C LEU A 179 -4.63 18.15 6.20
N LEU A 180 -5.15 17.39 5.25
CA LEU A 180 -5.81 17.89 4.04
C LEU A 180 -7.21 17.29 3.88
N ASP A 181 -8.15 18.09 3.40
CA ASP A 181 -9.49 17.63 3.00
C ASP A 181 -9.53 17.40 1.48
N PHE A 182 -9.72 16.14 1.08
CA PHE A 182 -9.84 15.68 -0.29
C PHE A 182 -11.29 15.56 -0.76
N SER A 183 -12.26 15.78 0.12
CA SER A 183 -13.69 15.66 -0.19
C SER A 183 -14.25 16.87 -0.94
N GLN A 184 -13.56 18.01 -0.90
CA GLN A 184 -13.97 19.28 -1.51
C GLN A 184 -13.28 19.51 -2.86
N THR A 185 -13.80 20.44 -3.67
CA THR A 185 -13.15 20.84 -4.94
C THR A 185 -11.82 21.52 -4.70
N ASP A 186 -11.71 22.36 -3.69
CA ASP A 186 -10.45 22.98 -3.30
C ASP A 186 -9.80 22.16 -2.19
N ILE A 187 -8.53 21.78 -2.38
CA ILE A 187 -7.76 21.13 -1.31
C ILE A 187 -7.49 22.20 -0.25
N LYS A 188 -8.17 22.08 0.88
CA LYS A 188 -7.96 22.98 2.02
C LYS A 188 -7.21 22.23 3.10
N ARG A 189 -6.26 22.92 3.73
CA ARG A 189 -5.71 22.46 5.00
C ARG A 189 -6.88 22.35 5.98
N ILE A 190 -7.00 21.20 6.63
CA ILE A 190 -7.93 21.05 7.74
C ILE A 190 -7.37 21.93 8.85
N VAL A 191 -7.96 23.12 9.02
CA VAL A 191 -7.77 23.89 10.25
C VAL A 191 -8.39 23.02 11.33
N VAL A 192 -7.55 22.37 12.13
CA VAL A 192 -7.99 21.60 13.29
C VAL A 192 -8.80 22.58 14.13
N ARG A 193 -10.13 22.51 14.00
CA ARG A 193 -11.05 23.26 14.86
C ARG A 193 -10.60 22.92 16.27
N LYS A 194 -10.46 23.93 17.13
CA LYS A 194 -9.88 23.94 18.50
C LYS A 194 -10.56 22.96 19.49
N THR A 195 -10.75 21.71 19.08
CA THR A 195 -11.54 20.63 19.69
C THR A 195 -10.75 19.33 19.74
N THR A 196 -9.71 19.15 18.90
CA THR A 196 -8.80 18.01 18.97
C THR A 196 -7.41 18.44 19.44
N SER A 197 -6.89 17.74 20.43
CA SER A 197 -5.54 17.98 20.95
C SER A 197 -4.51 17.71 19.85
N VAL A 198 -3.71 18.72 19.50
CA VAL A 198 -2.56 18.56 18.59
C VAL A 198 -1.66 17.43 19.08
N ALA A 199 -1.45 17.33 20.40
CA ALA A 199 -0.68 16.25 21.00
C ALA A 199 -1.29 14.87 20.70
N ALA A 200 -2.61 14.71 20.75
CA ALA A 200 -3.25 13.42 20.43
C ALA A 200 -3.13 13.04 18.95
N VAL A 201 -3.17 14.04 18.05
CA VAL A 201 -2.97 13.81 16.62
C VAL A 201 -1.54 13.34 16.34
N VAL A 202 -0.55 13.99 16.95
CA VAL A 202 0.87 13.60 16.82
C VAL A 202 1.11 12.22 17.45
N LEU A 203 0.61 11.97 18.67
CA LEU A 203 0.79 10.68 19.36
C LEU A 203 0.24 9.50 18.55
N SER A 204 -0.97 9.63 18.01
CA SER A 204 -1.53 8.57 17.15
C SER A 204 -0.78 8.44 15.82
N ALA A 205 -0.26 9.53 15.26
CA ALA A 205 0.57 9.45 14.06
C ALA A 205 1.90 8.71 14.32
N VAL A 206 2.57 9.01 15.44
CA VAL A 206 3.79 8.32 15.86
C VAL A 206 3.52 6.84 16.14
N ALA A 207 2.37 6.51 16.73
CA ALA A 207 1.92 5.13 16.93
C ALA A 207 1.86 4.38 15.58
N ASP A 208 1.15 4.95 14.59
CA ASP A 208 0.97 4.34 13.28
C ASP A 208 2.33 4.12 12.58
N VAL A 209 3.23 5.11 12.63
CA VAL A 209 4.59 5.01 12.06
C VAL A 209 5.43 3.95 12.75
N ALA A 210 5.38 3.84 14.09
CA ALA A 210 6.12 2.83 14.83
C ALA A 210 5.72 1.41 14.41
N LEU A 211 4.42 1.19 14.18
CA LEU A 211 3.91 -0.09 13.70
C LEU A 211 4.43 -0.40 12.28
N VAL A 212 4.36 0.57 11.36
CA VAL A 212 4.90 0.43 10.00
C VAL A 212 6.39 0.04 10.03
N VAL A 213 7.19 0.78 10.81
CA VAL A 213 8.63 0.54 10.94
C VAL A 213 8.89 -0.86 11.48
N SER A 214 8.14 -1.32 12.49
CA SER A 214 8.33 -2.67 13.04
C SER A 214 8.08 -3.78 12.02
N VAL A 215 7.07 -3.61 11.16
CA VAL A 215 6.77 -4.59 10.10
C VAL A 215 7.85 -4.57 9.02
N ILE A 216 8.29 -3.38 8.58
CA ILE A 216 9.39 -3.26 7.60
C ILE A 216 10.68 -3.89 8.14
N VAL A 217 11.05 -3.58 9.38
CA VAL A 217 12.23 -4.17 10.04
C VAL A 217 12.12 -5.69 10.10
N SER A 218 10.92 -6.22 10.38
CA SER A 218 10.67 -7.66 10.40
C SER A 218 10.91 -8.29 9.02
N VAL A 219 10.42 -7.65 7.96
CA VAL A 219 10.68 -8.12 6.59
C VAL A 219 12.16 -8.06 6.25
N VAL A 220 12.88 -7.02 6.66
CA VAL A 220 14.34 -6.92 6.44
C VAL A 220 15.11 -8.06 7.13
N PHE A 221 14.67 -8.52 8.30
CA PHE A 221 15.29 -9.67 8.97
C PHE A 221 14.93 -11.02 8.35
N ILE A 222 13.75 -11.13 7.72
CA ILE A 222 13.26 -12.39 7.14
C ILE A 222 13.73 -12.55 5.69
N ALA A 223 13.66 -11.48 4.89
CA ALA A 223 13.85 -11.51 3.44
C ALA A 223 15.18 -12.17 2.99
N PRO A 224 16.34 -11.91 3.61
CA PRO A 224 17.60 -12.52 3.18
C PRO A 224 17.61 -14.04 3.28
N TYR A 225 16.88 -14.63 4.23
CA TYR A 225 16.79 -16.08 4.36
C TYR A 225 15.81 -16.70 3.38
N LEU A 226 14.89 -15.90 2.84
CA LEU A 226 13.94 -16.35 1.83
C LEU A 226 14.44 -16.15 0.41
N GLN A 227 15.65 -15.62 0.22
CA GLN A 227 16.26 -15.32 -1.08
C GLN A 227 17.57 -16.10 -1.22
N ALA A 228 17.68 -16.91 -2.27
CA ALA A 228 18.97 -17.48 -2.65
C ALA A 228 19.83 -16.46 -3.40
N GLU A 229 21.11 -16.79 -3.61
CA GLU A 229 22.06 -15.94 -4.33
C GLU A 229 21.64 -15.65 -5.79
N ASP A 230 20.89 -16.57 -6.41
CA ASP A 230 20.32 -16.41 -7.76
C ASP A 230 18.97 -15.68 -7.77
N GLY A 231 18.50 -15.20 -6.61
CA GLY A 231 17.20 -14.56 -6.44
C GLY A 231 16.03 -15.53 -6.27
N THR A 232 16.24 -16.84 -6.28
CA THR A 232 15.14 -17.80 -6.06
C THR A 232 14.53 -17.67 -4.67
N PHE A 233 13.20 -17.75 -4.59
CA PHE A 233 12.49 -17.66 -3.32
C PHE A 233 12.48 -19.02 -2.61
N ILE A 234 13.18 -19.12 -1.48
CA ILE A 234 13.35 -20.38 -0.74
C ILE A 234 12.55 -20.35 0.57
N LEU A 235 11.32 -20.89 0.53
CA LEU A 235 10.46 -20.94 1.72
C LEU A 235 11.08 -21.73 2.88
N LYS A 236 11.88 -22.77 2.60
CA LYS A 236 12.58 -23.55 3.65
C LYS A 236 13.57 -22.71 4.46
N GLY A 237 14.08 -21.61 3.90
CA GLY A 237 14.96 -20.70 4.60
C GLY A 237 14.29 -20.02 5.81
N ILE A 238 12.95 -20.06 5.90
CA ILE A 238 12.20 -19.62 7.09
C ILE A 238 12.64 -20.33 8.38
N LEU A 239 13.13 -21.57 8.27
CA LEU A 239 13.63 -22.35 9.41
C LEU A 239 15.00 -21.85 9.91
N LEU A 240 15.72 -21.10 9.09
CA LEU A 240 17.03 -20.53 9.40
C LEU A 240 16.92 -19.10 9.95
N VAL A 241 15.74 -18.49 9.86
CA VAL A 241 15.49 -17.14 10.38
C VAL A 241 15.70 -17.14 11.89
N ASN A 242 16.55 -16.23 12.37
CA ASN A 242 16.59 -15.90 13.78
C ASN A 242 15.33 -15.10 14.14
N TRP A 243 14.37 -15.77 14.77
CA TRP A 243 13.08 -15.18 15.13
C TRP A 243 13.16 -14.18 16.30
N THR A 244 14.23 -14.21 17.09
CA THR A 244 14.37 -13.30 18.24
C THR A 244 14.30 -11.81 17.85
N PRO A 245 15.11 -11.28 16.91
CA PRO A 245 14.99 -9.88 16.49
C PRO A 245 13.64 -9.55 15.83
N VAL A 246 13.03 -10.49 15.11
CA VAL A 246 11.71 -10.32 14.48
C VAL A 246 10.62 -10.15 15.54
N LEU A 247 10.58 -11.06 16.52
CA LEU A 247 9.61 -11.04 17.61
C LEU A 247 9.80 -9.82 18.50
N ILE A 248 11.05 -9.40 18.76
CA ILE A 248 11.34 -8.16 19.49
C ILE A 248 10.84 -6.96 18.70
N ALA A 249 11.16 -6.84 17.41
CA ALA A 249 10.74 -5.71 16.58
C ALA A 249 9.21 -5.58 16.54
N LEU A 250 8.50 -6.68 16.25
CA LEU A 250 7.03 -6.69 16.24
C LEU A 250 6.45 -6.43 17.64
N GLY A 251 6.99 -7.09 18.67
CA GLY A 251 6.53 -6.92 20.05
C GLY A 251 6.65 -5.46 20.51
N CYS A 252 7.83 -4.87 20.33
CA CYS A 252 8.05 -3.45 20.63
C CYS A 252 7.15 -2.53 19.81
N GLY A 253 7.02 -2.78 18.50
CA GLY A 253 6.16 -1.98 17.61
C GLY A 253 4.69 -2.00 18.04
N VAL A 254 4.15 -3.18 18.35
CA VAL A 254 2.77 -3.35 18.81
C VAL A 254 2.55 -2.72 20.18
N ILE A 255 3.50 -2.88 21.12
CA ILE A 255 3.41 -2.26 22.44
C ILE A 255 3.43 -0.72 22.32
N VAL A 256 4.38 -0.16 21.56
CA VAL A 256 4.48 1.28 21.33
C VAL A 256 3.21 1.80 20.66
N PHE A 257 2.70 1.11 19.63
CA PHE A 257 1.45 1.44 18.98
C PHE A 257 0.29 1.47 19.99
N ALA A 258 0.11 0.40 20.76
CA ALA A 258 -0.99 0.28 21.72
C ALA A 258 -0.93 1.37 22.80
N VAL A 259 0.26 1.60 23.38
CA VAL A 259 0.47 2.61 24.42
C VAL A 259 0.17 4.01 23.89
N LEU A 260 0.80 4.41 22.77
CA LEU A 260 0.61 5.73 22.19
C LEU A 260 -0.82 5.96 21.69
N PHE A 261 -1.46 4.92 21.15
CA PHE A 261 -2.86 4.97 20.72
C PHE A 261 -3.81 5.19 21.91
N VAL A 262 -3.62 4.45 23.00
CA VAL A 262 -4.40 4.62 24.24
C VAL A 262 -4.18 6.01 24.82
N ILE A 263 -2.93 6.47 24.94
CA ILE A 263 -2.62 7.82 25.44
C ILE A 263 -3.28 8.87 24.55
N SER A 264 -3.19 8.74 23.21
CA SER A 264 -3.87 9.63 22.27
C SER A 264 -5.37 9.71 22.54
N ASN A 265 -6.03 8.57 22.80
CA ASN A 265 -7.47 8.55 23.07
C ASN A 265 -7.84 9.15 24.43
N VAL A 266 -7.03 8.93 25.47
CA VAL A 266 -7.19 9.58 26.78
C VAL A 266 -7.04 11.09 26.64
N VAL A 267 -6.02 11.56 25.91
CA VAL A 267 -5.78 12.99 25.66
C VAL A 267 -6.95 13.62 24.88
N LYS A 268 -7.53 12.91 23.90
CA LYS A 268 -8.74 13.38 23.20
C LYS A 268 -9.93 13.53 24.15
N LYS A 269 -10.20 12.52 24.99
CA LYS A 269 -11.33 12.51 25.93
C LYS A 269 -11.22 13.62 26.99
N ASN A 270 -10.02 13.86 27.52
CA ASN A 270 -9.81 14.87 28.55
C ASN A 270 -9.99 16.32 28.05
N GLN A 271 -9.81 16.58 26.75
CA GLN A 271 -10.11 17.89 26.17
C GLN A 271 -11.58 18.10 25.85
N THR A 272 -12.33 17.03 25.57
CA THR A 272 -13.79 17.13 25.35
C THR A 272 -14.58 17.38 26.64
N VAL A 273 -14.06 16.99 27.81
CA VAL A 273 -14.72 17.17 29.13
C VAL A 273 -14.48 18.57 29.71
N LYS A 274 -13.49 19.32 29.22
CA LYS A 274 -13.18 20.69 29.67
C LYS A 274 -13.96 21.79 28.92
N LYS A 275 -15.00 21.43 28.16
CA LYS A 275 -15.92 22.33 27.48
C LYS A 275 -17.35 21.98 27.85
#